data_AF-A0A6A1VNF4-F1
#
_entry.id   AF-A0A6A1VNF4-F1
#
_cell.length_a   1.000
_cell.length_b   1.000
_cell.length_c   1.000
_cell.angle_alpha   90.00
_cell.angle_beta   90.00
_cell.angle_gamma   90.00
#
_symmetry.space_group_name_H-M   'P 1'
#
loop_
_entity.id
_entity.type
_entity.pdbx_description
1 polymer ?
#
loop_
_entity_poly.entity_id
_entity_poly.type
_entity_poly.pdbx_seq_one_letter_code
_entity_poly.pdbx_strand_id
1 'polypeptide(L)'
;MNFKVWRHRLVERDAGNLFCCLNYSSPPFFFWGGKTPTMFLPVPNNYNFVQFSSAKAIFGSLPSLISSVQIEWCIWSRDVEEEIIPTCRELGIGIVAYCPLGRGFFSSGPKIVDTWQSNYLRKSLPRFRTENLEHNKVIFERVNEMATRKGCTPSQLALAWVHHQGKDVCPIPGTTKIENFNQNVGALSVKLTPEEMAELESFASEDSVKGDRYMTGSATWKNSETPPLSSWNAA
;
A
#
# COMPACT_ATOMS: atom_id res chain seq x y z
N MET A 1 -10.02 -16.44 -1.31
CA MET A 1 -10.23 -16.85 0.09
C MET A 1 -11.11 -15.83 0.78
N ASN A 2 -12.11 -16.30 1.51
CA ASN A 2 -13.17 -15.49 2.10
C ASN A 2 -12.65 -14.51 3.15
N PHE A 3 -13.02 -13.22 3.03
CA PHE A 3 -12.90 -12.16 4.04
C PHE A 3 -13.49 -12.52 5.43
N LYS A 4 -14.15 -13.68 5.58
CA LYS A 4 -14.72 -14.17 6.84
C LYS A 4 -13.69 -14.31 7.97
N VAL A 5 -12.41 -14.59 7.66
CA VAL A 5 -11.35 -14.65 8.70
C VAL A 5 -11.02 -13.25 9.24
N TRP A 6 -11.18 -12.21 8.42
CA TRP A 6 -10.93 -10.81 8.78
C TRP A 6 -11.95 -10.26 9.79
N ARG A 7 -13.19 -10.77 9.72
CA ARG A 7 -14.26 -10.39 10.65
C ARG A 7 -13.87 -10.69 12.09
N HIS A 8 -13.26 -11.82 12.39
CA HIS A 8 -13.04 -12.21 13.80
C HIS A 8 -11.95 -11.40 14.51
N ARG A 9 -10.92 -10.91 13.79
CA ARG A 9 -9.76 -10.26 14.44
C ARG A 9 -9.89 -8.74 14.62
N LEU A 10 -10.75 -8.09 13.84
CA LEU A 10 -11.01 -6.64 13.94
C LEU A 10 -12.40 -6.30 14.52
N VAL A 11 -13.41 -7.18 14.36
CA VAL A 11 -14.76 -6.91 14.89
C VAL A 11 -14.83 -7.12 16.41
N GLU A 12 -13.89 -7.83 17.02
CA GLU A 12 -13.89 -7.98 18.48
C GLU A 12 -13.50 -6.70 19.24
N ARG A 13 -13.03 -5.64 18.57
CA ARG A 13 -12.63 -4.40 19.27
C ARG A 13 -13.56 -3.20 19.13
N ASP A 14 -14.11 -2.86 17.97
CA ASP A 14 -14.84 -1.58 17.87
C ASP A 14 -15.99 -1.59 16.87
N ALA A 15 -17.22 -1.47 17.38
CA ALA A 15 -18.46 -1.44 16.59
C ALA A 15 -18.87 -0.03 16.09
N GLY A 16 -17.94 0.95 16.06
CA GLY A 16 -18.27 2.36 15.82
C GLY A 16 -17.33 3.20 14.94
N ASN A 17 -16.28 2.61 14.34
CA ASN A 17 -15.20 3.40 13.74
C ASN A 17 -15.20 3.40 12.19
N LEU A 18 -14.71 4.49 11.59
CA LEU A 18 -14.58 4.70 10.14
C LEU A 18 -13.31 4.06 9.55
N PHE A 19 -13.42 3.72 8.26
CA PHE A 19 -12.35 3.21 7.40
C PHE A 19 -11.93 4.30 6.40
N CYS A 20 -10.67 4.74 6.42
CA CYS A 20 -10.18 5.77 5.49
C CYS A 20 -9.38 5.14 4.34
N CYS A 21 -9.82 5.40 3.09
CA CYS A 21 -9.13 5.00 1.87
C CYS A 21 -8.48 6.21 1.18
N LEU A 22 -7.17 6.17 0.97
CA LEU A 22 -6.45 7.11 0.12
C LEU A 22 -6.06 6.39 -1.19
N ASN A 23 -7.00 6.26 -2.14
CA ASN A 23 -6.75 5.55 -3.40
C ASN A 23 -7.09 6.41 -4.62
N TYR A 24 -6.16 6.49 -5.58
CA TYR A 24 -6.22 7.45 -6.71
C TYR A 24 -6.37 6.82 -8.10
N SER A 25 -6.45 5.49 -8.27
CA SER A 25 -6.30 4.94 -9.63
C SER A 25 -7.02 3.62 -9.97
N SER A 26 -8.12 3.23 -9.30
CA SER A 26 -8.99 2.12 -9.77
C SER A 26 -10.41 2.25 -9.22
N PRO A 27 -11.46 1.77 -9.94
CA PRO A 27 -12.83 1.81 -9.45
C PRO A 27 -12.99 0.95 -8.18
N PRO A 28 -13.79 1.39 -7.19
CA PRO A 28 -13.97 0.69 -5.92
C PRO A 28 -14.74 -0.63 -6.11
N PHE A 29 -14.21 -1.72 -5.56
CA PHE A 29 -14.98 -2.95 -5.32
C PHE A 29 -15.65 -2.87 -3.94
N PHE A 30 -16.98 -2.92 -3.91
CA PHE A 30 -17.78 -2.93 -2.69
C PHE A 30 -18.21 -4.35 -2.30
N PHE A 31 -18.20 -4.67 -1.00
CA PHE A 31 -19.00 -5.76 -0.43
C PHE A 31 -19.79 -5.24 0.77
N TRP A 32 -21.10 -5.44 0.73
CA TRP A 32 -22.08 -5.09 1.76
C TRP A 32 -22.29 -6.29 2.69
N GLY A 33 -22.22 -6.10 4.01
CA GLY A 33 -22.41 -7.22 4.94
C GLY A 33 -22.18 -6.92 6.43
N GLY A 34 -22.85 -5.92 7.00
CA GLY A 34 -22.89 -5.69 8.44
C GLY A 34 -23.69 -4.45 8.84
N LYS A 35 -24.48 -4.54 9.93
CA LYS A 35 -25.34 -3.48 10.48
C LYS A 35 -24.54 -2.38 11.22
N THR A 36 -23.64 -1.71 10.52
CA THR A 36 -22.90 -0.53 11.01
C THR A 36 -22.69 0.43 9.85
N PRO A 37 -22.84 1.76 10.03
CA PRO A 37 -22.66 2.72 8.95
C PRO A 37 -21.18 2.80 8.56
N THR A 38 -20.80 2.07 7.52
CA THR A 38 -19.55 2.35 6.80
C THR A 38 -19.79 3.60 5.97
N MET A 39 -19.33 4.77 6.44
CA MET A 39 -19.27 5.96 5.59
C MET A 39 -18.09 5.79 4.64
N PHE A 40 -18.38 5.39 3.40
CA PHE A 40 -17.46 5.60 2.29
C PHE A 40 -17.52 7.08 1.96
N LEU A 41 -16.41 7.80 2.10
CA LEU A 41 -16.31 9.15 1.55
C LEU A 41 -16.56 9.04 0.03
N PRO A 42 -17.56 9.76 -0.51
CA PRO A 42 -17.97 9.62 -1.89
C PRO A 42 -16.84 10.05 -2.82
N VAL A 43 -16.61 9.28 -3.89
CA VAL A 43 -15.90 9.75 -5.07
C VAL A 43 -16.74 9.48 -6.31
N PRO A 44 -17.55 10.47 -6.72
CA PRO A 44 -17.84 10.67 -8.13
C PRO A 44 -17.49 12.10 -8.55
N ASN A 45 -16.94 12.21 -9.76
CA ASN A 45 -16.77 13.41 -10.58
C ASN A 45 -17.21 14.74 -9.94
N ASN A 46 -16.25 15.66 -9.79
CA ASN A 46 -16.35 17.07 -9.42
C ASN A 46 -16.20 17.45 -7.94
N TYR A 47 -15.09 18.18 -7.69
CA TYR A 47 -14.88 19.23 -6.69
C TYR A 47 -15.46 19.00 -5.29
N ASN A 48 -14.66 18.35 -4.43
CA ASN A 48 -14.33 18.75 -3.04
C ASN A 48 -13.74 17.54 -2.31
N PHE A 49 -12.42 17.48 -2.21
CA PHE A 49 -11.71 16.36 -1.59
C PHE A 49 -11.37 16.68 -0.12
N VAL A 50 -11.60 15.70 0.76
CA VAL A 50 -10.89 15.62 2.04
C VAL A 50 -9.59 14.88 1.75
N GLN A 51 -8.50 15.63 1.72
CA GLN A 51 -7.20 15.17 1.25
C GLN A 51 -6.20 15.84 2.17
N PHE A 52 -5.59 15.13 3.10
CA PHE A 52 -4.86 15.76 4.19
C PHE A 52 -3.35 15.79 3.93
N SER A 53 -2.71 16.83 4.44
CA SER A 53 -1.32 17.24 4.12
C SER A 53 -0.29 16.79 5.11
N SER A 54 -0.76 16.53 6.31
CA SER A 54 0.00 15.88 7.36
C SER A 54 -0.86 14.78 7.94
N ALA A 55 -0.21 13.70 8.35
CA ALA A 55 -0.89 12.64 9.07
C ALA A 55 -1.55 13.19 10.34
N LYS A 56 -0.93 14.17 11.02
CA LYS A 56 -1.55 14.85 12.16
C LYS A 56 -2.78 15.68 11.79
N ALA A 57 -2.86 16.24 10.59
CA ALA A 57 -4.10 16.85 10.10
C ALA A 57 -5.18 15.80 9.75
N ILE A 58 -4.79 14.63 9.21
CA ILE A 58 -5.71 13.48 9.00
C ILE A 58 -6.35 13.04 10.30
N PHE A 59 -5.49 12.81 11.29
CA PHE A 59 -5.83 11.97 12.43
C PHE A 59 -6.01 12.75 13.73
N GLY A 60 -5.48 13.98 13.83
CA GLY A 60 -5.49 14.78 15.06
C GLY A 60 -6.82 15.47 15.36
N SER A 61 -7.68 15.64 14.36
CA SER A 61 -9.00 16.27 14.54
C SER A 61 -10.07 15.29 15.05
N LEU A 62 -9.93 13.99 14.78
CA LEU A 62 -10.88 12.94 15.19
C LEU A 62 -10.19 11.56 15.39
N PRO A 63 -9.19 11.44 16.28
CA PRO A 63 -8.37 10.21 16.40
C PRO A 63 -9.20 8.98 16.81
N SER A 64 -10.29 9.17 17.55
CA SER A 64 -11.18 8.10 18.01
C SER A 64 -12.11 7.54 16.92
N LEU A 65 -12.09 8.09 15.70
CA LEU A 65 -13.01 7.68 14.62
C LEU A 65 -12.31 6.93 13.48
N ILE A 66 -10.98 6.91 13.40
CA ILE A 66 -10.27 6.27 12.27
C ILE A 66 -9.60 4.99 12.76
N SER A 67 -10.13 3.83 12.36
CA SER A 67 -9.55 2.54 12.75
C SER A 67 -8.33 2.14 11.91
N SER A 68 -8.30 2.56 10.64
CA SER A 68 -7.21 2.20 9.75
C SER A 68 -7.07 3.11 8.53
N VAL A 69 -5.89 3.10 7.95
CA VAL A 69 -5.51 3.84 6.74
C VAL A 69 -5.04 2.89 5.67
N GLN A 70 -5.65 2.97 4.48
CA GLN A 70 -5.15 2.25 3.31
C GLN A 70 -4.15 3.12 2.53
N ILE A 71 -2.91 2.65 2.35
CA ILE A 71 -1.83 3.40 1.70
C ILE A 71 -0.90 2.48 0.86
N GLU A 72 -0.25 3.02 -0.17
CA GLU A 72 0.72 2.26 -0.97
C GLU A 72 2.00 2.09 -0.16
N TRP A 73 2.42 0.85 0.10
CA TRP A 73 3.66 0.57 0.82
C TRP A 73 4.25 -0.76 0.37
N CYS A 74 5.48 -0.73 -0.12
CA CYS A 74 6.26 -1.90 -0.52
C CYS A 74 7.77 -1.53 -0.56
N ILE A 75 8.63 -2.50 -0.85
CA ILE A 75 10.10 -2.37 -0.82
C ILE A 75 10.61 -1.07 -1.46
N TRP A 76 10.06 -0.65 -2.61
CA TRP A 76 10.51 0.55 -3.34
C TRP A 76 9.59 1.79 -3.21
N SER A 77 8.53 1.71 -2.43
CA SER A 77 7.55 2.80 -2.23
C SER A 77 7.42 3.02 -0.72
N ARG A 78 8.32 3.83 -0.18
CA ARG A 78 8.58 3.96 1.26
C ARG A 78 8.46 5.39 1.79
N ASP A 79 8.02 6.33 0.95
CA ASP A 79 7.84 7.73 1.33
C ASP A 79 6.93 7.90 2.56
N VAL A 80 5.96 7.01 2.73
CA VAL A 80 5.02 6.99 3.86
C VAL A 80 5.68 6.75 5.22
N GLU A 81 6.91 6.20 5.25
CA GLU A 81 7.67 5.97 6.49
C GLU A 81 8.12 7.26 7.16
N GLU A 82 8.17 8.37 6.41
CA GLU A 82 8.55 9.70 6.90
C GLU A 82 7.55 10.25 7.92
N GLU A 83 6.25 10.09 7.67
CA GLU A 83 5.22 10.77 8.47
C GLU A 83 3.96 9.94 8.72
N ILE A 84 3.41 9.29 7.69
CA ILE A 84 2.15 8.54 7.78
C ILE A 84 2.29 7.38 8.76
N ILE A 85 3.32 6.55 8.59
CA ILE A 85 3.51 5.35 9.42
C ILE A 85 3.78 5.71 10.90
N PRO A 86 4.70 6.63 11.25
CA PRO A 86 4.87 7.08 12.62
C PRO A 86 3.58 7.61 13.26
N THR A 87 2.79 8.39 12.52
CA THR A 87 1.57 8.99 13.07
C THR A 87 0.46 7.95 13.25
N CYS A 88 0.30 7.00 12.33
CA CYS A 88 -0.61 5.88 12.52
C CYS A 88 -0.27 5.11 13.80
N ARG A 89 1.02 4.87 14.06
CA ARG A 89 1.50 4.20 15.28
C ARG A 89 1.27 5.02 16.54
N GLU A 90 1.55 6.33 16.50
CA GLU A 90 1.30 7.28 17.61
C GLU A 90 -0.18 7.25 18.04
N LEU A 91 -1.09 7.14 17.08
CA LEU A 91 -2.54 7.24 17.30
C LEU A 91 -3.24 5.88 17.40
N GLY A 92 -2.51 4.76 17.31
CA GLY A 92 -3.08 3.41 17.37
C GLY A 92 -3.92 3.01 16.16
N ILE A 93 -3.68 3.62 15.00
CA ILE A 93 -4.39 3.40 13.74
C ILE A 93 -3.73 2.26 12.95
N GLY A 94 -4.53 1.29 12.49
CA GLY A 94 -4.03 0.19 11.66
C GLY A 94 -3.62 0.63 10.25
N ILE A 95 -2.63 -0.05 9.66
CA ILE A 95 -2.12 0.25 8.32
C ILE A 95 -2.50 -0.86 7.35
N VAL A 96 -3.24 -0.52 6.29
CA VAL A 96 -3.64 -1.45 5.22
C VAL A 96 -2.81 -1.17 3.98
N ALA A 97 -1.75 -1.95 3.77
CA ALA A 97 -0.81 -1.72 2.67
C ALA A 97 -1.36 -2.25 1.33
N TYR A 98 -1.62 -1.35 0.38
CA TYR A 98 -1.98 -1.72 -0.99
C TYR A 98 -0.76 -1.70 -1.91
N CYS A 99 -0.89 -2.39 -3.07
CA CYS A 99 0.21 -2.64 -4.00
C CYS A 99 1.51 -3.18 -3.34
N PRO A 100 1.43 -4.14 -2.39
CA PRO A 100 2.60 -4.62 -1.64
C PRO A 100 3.67 -5.27 -2.52
N LEU A 101 3.32 -5.68 -3.74
CA LEU A 101 4.22 -6.29 -4.72
C LEU A 101 4.73 -5.30 -5.78
N GLY A 102 4.71 -4.00 -5.50
CA GLY A 102 5.23 -2.97 -6.42
C GLY A 102 4.52 -3.01 -7.78
N ARG A 103 3.18 -3.06 -7.77
CA ARG A 103 2.35 -3.17 -8.98
C ARG A 103 2.65 -4.41 -9.84
N GLY A 104 3.18 -5.48 -9.22
CA GLY A 104 3.52 -6.75 -9.86
C GLY A 104 5.01 -6.90 -10.18
N PHE A 105 5.80 -5.84 -10.04
CA PHE A 105 7.24 -5.87 -10.28
C PHE A 105 7.96 -6.92 -9.43
N PHE A 106 7.65 -7.03 -8.13
CA PHE A 106 8.27 -8.04 -7.27
C PHE A 106 7.72 -9.47 -7.48
N SER A 107 6.77 -9.66 -8.39
CA SER A 107 6.29 -11.00 -8.78
C SER A 107 6.85 -11.48 -10.11
N SER A 108 7.13 -10.57 -11.05
CA SER A 108 7.48 -10.94 -12.44
C SER A 108 8.67 -10.16 -13.01
N GLY A 109 9.26 -9.28 -12.21
CA GLY A 109 10.37 -8.42 -12.60
C GLY A 109 9.98 -7.45 -13.72
N PRO A 110 10.94 -7.00 -14.54
CA PRO A 110 10.68 -6.03 -15.61
C PRO A 110 9.68 -6.53 -16.65
N LYS A 111 9.57 -7.85 -16.86
CA LYS A 111 8.63 -8.47 -17.81
C LYS A 111 7.16 -8.22 -17.46
N ILE A 112 6.86 -7.69 -16.28
CA ILE A 112 5.49 -7.34 -15.90
C ILE A 112 4.86 -6.36 -16.89
N VAL A 113 5.64 -5.46 -17.49
CA VAL A 113 5.14 -4.45 -18.43
C VAL A 113 4.61 -5.05 -19.73
N ASP A 114 5.13 -6.23 -20.11
CA ASP A 114 4.71 -6.98 -21.30
C ASP A 114 3.31 -7.57 -21.12
N THR A 115 2.89 -7.79 -19.87
CA THR A 115 1.56 -8.32 -19.54
C THR A 115 0.47 -7.25 -19.56
N TRP A 116 0.85 -5.97 -19.58
CA TRP A 116 -0.10 -4.87 -19.56
C TRP A 116 -0.52 -4.48 -20.98
N GLN A 117 -1.81 -4.16 -21.14
CA GLN A 117 -2.34 -3.61 -22.40
C GLN A 117 -1.66 -2.26 -22.73
N SER A 118 -1.60 -1.90 -24.01
CA SER A 118 -0.88 -0.72 -24.50
C SER A 118 -1.43 0.61 -23.96
N ASN A 119 -2.74 0.70 -23.71
CA ASN A 119 -3.43 1.87 -23.17
C ASN A 119 -3.45 1.94 -21.62
N TYR A 120 -2.66 1.11 -20.96
CA TYR A 120 -2.75 0.97 -19.51
C TYR A 120 -1.97 2.08 -18.80
N LEU A 121 -2.65 2.87 -17.96
CA LEU A 121 -2.07 4.00 -17.20
C LEU A 121 -0.84 3.63 -16.37
N ARG A 122 -0.63 2.35 -16.03
CA ARG A 122 0.59 1.94 -15.32
C ARG A 122 1.85 2.01 -16.19
N LYS A 123 1.72 1.93 -17.52
CA LYS A 123 2.85 2.11 -18.45
C LYS A 123 3.35 3.55 -18.50
N SER A 124 2.53 4.54 -18.15
CA SER A 124 2.94 5.95 -18.12
C SER A 124 3.63 6.36 -16.81
N LEU A 125 3.60 5.49 -15.79
CA LEU A 125 4.28 5.73 -14.52
C LEU A 125 5.81 5.80 -14.74
N PRO A 126 6.50 6.82 -14.21
CA PRO A 126 7.93 7.01 -14.45
C PRO A 126 8.79 5.78 -14.19
N ARG A 127 8.55 5.02 -13.10
CA ARG A 127 9.29 3.79 -12.76
C ARG A 127 9.24 2.68 -13.81
N PHE A 128 8.24 2.70 -14.68
CA PHE A 128 8.01 1.68 -15.72
C PHE A 128 8.32 2.19 -17.14
N ARG A 129 8.85 3.40 -17.29
CA ARG A 129 9.43 3.86 -18.55
C ARG A 129 10.72 3.08 -18.83
N THR A 130 11.02 2.85 -20.10
CA THR A 130 12.09 1.95 -20.56
C THR A 130 13.41 2.16 -19.83
N GLU A 131 13.91 3.39 -19.75
CA GLU A 131 15.21 3.71 -19.15
C GLU A 131 15.22 3.44 -17.63
N ASN A 132 14.14 3.84 -16.95
CA ASN A 132 13.99 3.62 -15.51
C ASN A 132 13.76 2.15 -15.18
N LEU A 133 13.01 1.42 -16.01
CA LEU A 133 12.74 0.00 -15.83
C LEU A 133 14.02 -0.83 -15.98
N GLU A 134 14.87 -0.49 -16.95
CA GLU A 134 16.16 -1.15 -17.14
C GLU A 134 17.08 -0.91 -15.93
N HIS A 135 17.08 0.30 -15.35
CA HIS A 135 17.79 0.56 -14.12
C HIS A 135 17.21 -0.22 -12.94
N ASN A 136 15.88 -0.15 -12.75
CA ASN A 136 15.19 -0.78 -11.62
C ASN A 136 15.24 -2.31 -11.67
N LYS A 137 15.50 -2.92 -12.84
CA LYS A 137 15.68 -4.37 -13.00
C LYS A 137 16.72 -4.95 -12.03
N VAL A 138 17.79 -4.21 -11.74
CA VAL A 138 18.84 -4.63 -10.79
C VAL A 138 18.27 -4.85 -9.39
N ILE A 139 17.26 -4.06 -8.98
CA ILE A 139 16.57 -4.23 -7.69
C ILE A 139 15.85 -5.59 -7.67
N PHE A 140 15.13 -5.93 -8.75
CA PHE A 140 14.45 -7.22 -8.84
C PHE A 140 15.44 -8.39 -8.84
N GLU A 141 16.57 -8.27 -9.53
CA GLU A 141 17.63 -9.29 -9.56
C GLU A 141 18.16 -9.58 -8.15
N ARG A 142 18.50 -8.53 -7.38
CA ARG A 142 18.95 -8.66 -5.98
C ARG A 142 17.90 -9.29 -5.07
N VAL A 143 16.64 -8.84 -5.18
CA VAL A 143 15.51 -9.45 -4.43
C VAL A 143 15.35 -10.92 -4.81
N ASN A 144 15.50 -11.27 -6.09
CA ASN A 144 15.37 -12.64 -6.57
C ASN A 144 16.53 -13.54 -6.09
N GLU A 145 17.76 -13.04 -6.08
CA GLU A 145 18.91 -13.73 -5.51
C GLU A 145 18.69 -14.03 -4.03
N MET A 146 18.26 -13.04 -3.26
CA MET A 146 17.96 -13.23 -1.84
C MET A 146 16.80 -14.19 -1.61
N ALA A 147 15.73 -14.10 -2.41
CA ALA A 147 14.61 -15.04 -2.34
C ALA A 147 15.05 -16.48 -2.61
N THR A 148 15.96 -16.66 -3.58
CA THR A 148 16.56 -17.96 -3.88
C THR A 148 17.36 -18.49 -2.69
N ARG A 149 18.23 -17.68 -2.07
CA ARG A 149 18.97 -18.07 -0.86
C ARG A 149 18.03 -18.42 0.31
N LYS A 150 16.91 -17.72 0.42
CA LYS A 150 15.91 -17.92 1.48
C LYS A 150 14.98 -19.12 1.22
N GLY A 151 14.94 -19.63 0.00
CA GLY A 151 14.06 -20.72 -0.40
C GLY A 151 12.60 -20.29 -0.61
N CYS A 152 12.35 -19.05 -1.01
CA CYS A 152 11.01 -18.54 -1.31
C CYS A 152 10.97 -17.84 -2.68
N THR A 153 9.77 -17.47 -3.15
CA THR A 153 9.66 -16.65 -4.37
C THR A 153 9.92 -15.16 -4.08
N PRO A 154 10.29 -14.35 -5.10
CA PRO A 154 10.43 -12.90 -4.93
C PRO A 154 9.14 -12.24 -4.42
N SER A 155 7.98 -12.75 -4.88
CA SER A 155 6.66 -12.28 -4.44
C SER A 155 6.44 -12.57 -2.94
N GLN A 156 6.79 -13.77 -2.50
CA GLN A 156 6.73 -14.14 -1.08
C GLN A 156 7.66 -13.29 -0.24
N LEU A 157 8.90 -13.05 -0.70
CA LEU A 157 9.87 -12.24 0.01
C LEU A 157 9.39 -10.79 0.17
N ALA A 158 8.89 -10.18 -0.91
CA ALA A 158 8.38 -8.83 -0.90
C ALA A 158 7.14 -8.66 -0.01
N LEU A 159 6.22 -9.63 -0.05
CA LEU A 159 5.05 -9.60 0.82
C LEU A 159 5.41 -9.86 2.29
N ALA A 160 6.37 -10.76 2.54
CA ALA A 160 6.89 -11.01 3.88
C ALA A 160 7.53 -9.77 4.48
N TRP A 161 8.28 -8.98 3.70
CA TRP A 161 8.82 -7.69 4.15
C TRP A 161 7.72 -6.78 4.67
N VAL A 162 6.60 -6.62 3.94
CA VAL A 162 5.47 -5.79 4.40
C VAL A 162 4.84 -6.36 5.68
N HIS A 163 4.72 -7.68 5.81
CA HIS A 163 4.24 -8.31 7.04
C HIS A 163 5.17 -8.07 8.24
N HIS A 164 6.49 -7.95 8.03
CA HIS A 164 7.47 -7.72 9.10
C HIS A 164 7.54 -6.25 9.54
N GLN A 165 6.91 -5.33 8.81
CA GLN A 165 6.87 -3.91 9.20
C GLN A 165 6.13 -3.67 10.53
N GLY A 166 5.24 -4.57 10.96
CA GLY A 166 4.62 -4.49 12.27
C GLY A 166 3.32 -5.26 12.40
N LYS A 167 2.90 -5.51 13.64
CA LYS A 167 1.62 -6.18 13.98
C LYS A 167 0.38 -5.36 13.62
N ASP A 168 0.58 -4.06 13.42
CA ASP A 168 -0.35 -3.03 12.99
C ASP A 168 -0.53 -2.98 11.46
N VAL A 169 0.22 -3.79 10.71
CA VAL A 169 0.24 -3.77 9.24
C VAL A 169 -0.49 -4.98 8.65
N CYS A 170 -1.42 -4.73 7.73
CA CYS A 170 -2.09 -5.76 6.94
C CYS A 170 -1.99 -5.48 5.43
N PRO A 171 -1.09 -6.15 4.70
CA PRO A 171 -1.06 -6.04 3.24
C PRO A 171 -2.29 -6.69 2.60
N ILE A 172 -2.76 -6.12 1.48
CA ILE A 172 -3.91 -6.62 0.70
C ILE A 172 -3.50 -6.99 -0.74
N PRO A 173 -2.67 -8.05 -0.92
CA PRO A 173 -2.26 -8.48 -2.25
C PRO A 173 -3.45 -9.06 -3.03
N GLY A 174 -3.82 -8.41 -4.13
CA GLY A 174 -4.85 -8.87 -5.05
C GLY A 174 -4.33 -9.92 -6.05
N THR A 175 -5.18 -10.87 -6.44
CA THR A 175 -4.87 -11.84 -7.51
C THR A 175 -6.15 -12.43 -8.11
N THR A 176 -6.09 -12.81 -9.39
CA THR A 176 -7.13 -13.59 -10.10
C THR A 176 -6.78 -15.07 -10.27
N LYS A 177 -5.54 -15.46 -9.92
CA LYS A 177 -5.02 -16.83 -10.09
C LYS A 177 -4.83 -17.50 -8.74
N ILE A 178 -5.19 -18.79 -8.64
CA ILE A 178 -5.11 -19.55 -7.38
C ILE A 178 -3.66 -19.82 -6.97
N GLU A 179 -2.76 -19.99 -7.94
CA GLU A 179 -1.33 -20.20 -7.71
C GLU A 179 -0.73 -18.99 -7.00
N ASN A 180 -1.02 -17.79 -7.50
CA ASN A 180 -0.62 -16.53 -6.88
C ASN A 180 -1.24 -16.36 -5.48
N PHE A 181 -2.48 -16.81 -5.29
CA PHE A 181 -3.11 -16.79 -3.97
C PHE A 181 -2.35 -17.69 -2.99
N ASN A 182 -1.96 -18.89 -3.40
CA ASN A 182 -1.15 -19.80 -2.59
C ASN A 182 0.24 -19.20 -2.30
N GLN A 183 0.86 -18.51 -3.27
CA GLN A 183 2.10 -17.77 -3.05
C GLN A 183 1.93 -16.68 -1.98
N ASN A 184 0.86 -15.88 -2.06
CA ASN A 184 0.57 -14.85 -1.07
C ASN A 184 0.41 -15.43 0.35
N VAL A 185 -0.28 -16.57 0.49
CA VAL A 185 -0.41 -17.27 1.77
C VAL A 185 0.95 -17.77 2.26
N GLY A 186 1.78 -18.32 1.37
CA GLY A 186 3.11 -18.83 1.72
C GLY A 186 4.07 -17.75 2.25
N ALA A 187 3.85 -16.47 1.94
CA ALA A 187 4.63 -15.37 2.48
C ALA A 187 4.57 -15.27 4.02
N LEU A 188 3.48 -15.74 4.64
CA LEU A 188 3.32 -15.74 6.11
C LEU A 188 4.32 -16.67 6.82
N SER A 189 4.83 -17.67 6.10
CA SER A 189 5.81 -18.64 6.60
C SER A 189 7.25 -18.14 6.43
N VAL A 190 7.50 -17.13 5.61
CA VAL A 190 8.83 -16.54 5.45
C VAL A 190 9.13 -15.69 6.68
N LYS A 191 10.26 -15.95 7.35
CA LYS A 191 10.74 -15.18 8.51
C LYS A 191 11.96 -14.38 8.12
N LEU A 192 11.95 -13.08 8.33
CA LEU A 192 13.06 -12.19 8.03
C LEU A 192 13.75 -11.77 9.32
N THR A 193 15.07 -11.95 9.39
CA THR A 193 15.87 -11.39 10.47
C THR A 193 16.04 -9.88 10.29
N PRO A 194 16.43 -9.12 11.34
CA PRO A 194 16.72 -7.69 11.20
C PRO A 194 17.77 -7.39 10.13
N GLU A 195 18.78 -8.25 9.98
CA GLU A 195 19.84 -8.13 8.98
C GLU A 195 19.30 -8.33 7.56
N GLU A 196 18.42 -9.32 7.38
CA GLU A 196 17.75 -9.57 6.10
C GLU A 196 16.77 -8.44 5.73
N MET A 197 16.07 -7.87 6.72
CA MET A 197 15.24 -6.68 6.50
C MET A 197 16.09 -5.49 6.02
N ALA A 198 17.22 -5.24 6.69
CA ALA A 198 18.15 -4.17 6.30
C ALA A 198 18.78 -4.42 4.92
N GLU A 199 19.13 -5.68 4.60
CA GLU A 199 19.63 -6.07 3.28
C GLU A 199 18.58 -5.77 2.20
N LEU A 200 17.33 -6.22 2.37
CA LEU A 200 16.22 -5.95 1.44
C LEU A 200 15.99 -4.46 1.23
N GLU A 201 15.99 -3.69 2.31
CA GLU A 201 15.76 -2.24 2.28
C GLU A 201 16.89 -1.50 1.55
N SER A 202 18.13 -2.01 1.63
CA SER A 202 19.27 -1.46 0.91
C SER A 202 19.16 -1.61 -0.62
N PHE A 203 18.43 -2.62 -1.10
CA PHE A 203 18.26 -2.84 -2.54
C PHE A 203 17.42 -1.76 -3.21
N ALA A 204 16.52 -1.13 -2.46
CA ALA A 204 15.61 -0.11 -2.94
C ALA A 204 15.66 1.14 -2.05
N SER A 205 16.88 1.57 -1.69
CA SER A 205 17.07 2.91 -1.13
C SER A 205 16.52 3.97 -2.08
N GLU A 206 16.15 5.13 -1.55
CA GLU A 206 15.53 6.20 -2.34
C GLU A 206 16.36 6.58 -3.59
N ASP A 207 17.69 6.62 -3.45
CA ASP A 207 18.62 6.91 -4.54
C ASP A 207 18.72 5.79 -5.60
N SER A 208 18.38 4.55 -5.23
CA SER A 208 18.48 3.36 -6.09
C SER A 208 17.27 3.20 -7.02
N VAL A 209 16.11 3.76 -6.66
CA VAL A 209 14.89 3.63 -7.46
C VAL A 209 14.80 4.78 -8.46
N LYS A 210 14.81 4.48 -9.76
CA LYS A 210 14.65 5.49 -10.81
C LYS A 210 13.19 5.68 -11.21
N GLY A 211 12.80 6.95 -11.26
CA GLY A 211 11.46 7.41 -11.59
C GLY A 211 10.55 7.52 -10.36
N ASP A 212 9.69 8.54 -10.40
CA ASP A 212 8.68 8.78 -9.36
C ASP A 212 7.62 7.67 -9.30
N ARG A 213 7.06 7.50 -8.10
CA ARG A 213 5.94 6.57 -7.82
C ARG A 213 4.68 6.90 -8.64
N TYR A 214 4.45 8.19 -8.91
CA TYR A 214 3.34 8.70 -9.71
C TYR A 214 3.83 9.65 -10.80
N MET A 215 2.92 10.04 -11.71
CA MET A 215 3.25 11.07 -12.70
C MET A 215 3.43 12.43 -12.03
N THR A 216 4.30 13.28 -12.58
CA THR A 216 4.48 14.66 -12.13
C THR A 216 3.13 15.39 -12.04
N GLY A 217 2.90 16.09 -10.93
CA GLY A 217 1.63 16.80 -10.68
C GLY A 217 0.51 15.91 -10.15
N SER A 218 0.72 14.61 -9.97
CA SER A 218 -0.24 13.76 -9.25
C SER A 218 -0.33 14.22 -7.79
N ALA A 219 -1.55 14.27 -7.26
CA ALA A 219 -1.75 14.45 -5.84
C ALA A 219 -1.34 13.16 -5.10
N THR A 220 -0.62 13.36 -4.01
CA THR A 220 -0.06 12.38 -3.08
C THR A 220 -0.32 12.88 -1.67
N TRP A 221 -0.02 12.08 -0.66
CA TRP A 221 -0.15 12.53 0.73
C TRP A 221 0.73 13.76 1.04
N LYS A 222 1.83 13.98 0.31
CA LYS A 222 2.74 15.12 0.53
C LYS A 222 2.19 16.47 0.06
N ASN A 223 1.25 16.47 -0.89
CA ASN A 223 0.78 17.69 -1.57
C ASN A 223 -0.76 17.77 -1.64
N SER A 224 -1.43 17.07 -0.74
CA SER A 224 -2.89 17.08 -0.57
C SER A 224 -3.22 17.89 0.68
N GLU A 225 -3.94 19.00 0.62
CA GLU A 225 -4.28 19.82 1.81
C GLU A 225 -5.77 19.72 2.16
N THR A 226 -6.11 19.70 3.46
CA THR A 226 -7.51 19.64 3.91
C THR A 226 -7.98 21.02 4.35
N PRO A 227 -9.19 21.45 3.95
CA PRO A 227 -9.77 22.68 4.45
C PRO A 227 -9.83 22.69 5.99
N PRO A 228 -9.50 23.80 6.66
CA PRO A 228 -9.50 23.86 8.13
C PRO A 228 -10.87 23.53 8.69
N LEU A 229 -10.94 22.98 9.92
CA LEU A 229 -12.21 22.68 10.60
C LEU A 229 -13.18 23.87 10.58
N SER A 230 -12.67 25.10 10.67
CA SER A 230 -13.46 26.34 10.59
C SER A 230 -14.16 26.59 9.26
N SER A 231 -13.74 25.93 8.18
CA SER A 231 -14.40 26.02 6.86
C SER A 231 -15.58 25.04 6.69
N TRP A 232 -15.78 24.15 7.66
CA TRP A 232 -16.93 23.24 7.67
C TRP A 232 -18.12 23.95 8.32
N ASN A 233 -19.01 24.50 7.50
CA ASN A 233 -20.32 24.95 8.00
C ASN A 233 -21.18 23.72 8.27
N ALA A 234 -21.59 23.53 9.52
CA ALA A 234 -22.60 22.52 9.86
C ALA A 234 -23.90 22.90 9.16
N ALA A 235 -24.30 22.11 8.16
CA ALA A 235 -25.59 22.20 7.49
C ALA A 235 -26.67 21.50 8.32
#